data_AF-A0ABD0TDN1-F1
#
_entry.id   AF-A0ABD0TDN1-F1
#
_cell.length_a   1.000
_cell.length_b   1.000
_cell.length_c   1.000
_cell.angle_alpha   90.00
_cell.angle_beta   90.00
_cell.angle_gamma   90.00
#
_symmetry.space_group_name_H-M   'P 1'
#
loop_
_entity.id
_entity.type
_entity.pdbx_description
1 polymer ?
#
loop_
_entity_poly.entity_id
_entity_poly.type
_entity_poly.pdbx_seq_one_letter_code
_entity_poly.pdbx_strand_id
1 'polypeptide(L)'
;MKTEMQKVLNLTKFFSLHPSTNSAILYNFTKSSLIFLHNIHISWLQSINTKTSRHLPVFTVEKFTEGNKKTLPYGFIANHVIKHDDSTVLEHDTDDCASKNKSQLQLNLIVPHHTSMQYFIQWQRYRKYWWSSITTTPSLFAINEVKYEEEKADANIVAQFPWGQHIVETISMTSKAMGRDSSHLKCSMSLESAMFLLLLDGLINKKESEYLKLHRSMAPYKISFALDGNDTTNKSNLNGLAYLLHQRLKSKDILSCLPNFTLSLEQQIKENLQLGVTYTAILSENTLTNGIFHLLNSSTMLREDVHVADFDSYASLICGK
;
A
#
# COMPACT_ATOMS: atom_id res chain seq x y z
N MET A 1 5.49 16.85 13.81
CA MET A 1 5.83 16.27 12.49
C MET A 1 7.09 15.42 12.57
N LYS A 2 8.27 15.99 12.90
CA LYS A 2 9.55 15.26 13.05
C LYS A 2 9.47 14.04 13.99
N THR A 3 8.72 14.15 15.08
CA THR A 3 8.43 13.05 16.02
C THR A 3 7.62 11.90 15.42
N GLU A 4 6.60 12.19 14.61
CA GLU A 4 5.76 11.16 13.97
C GLU A 4 6.51 10.49 12.82
N MET A 5 7.36 11.23 12.11
CA MET A 5 8.27 10.66 11.12
C MET A 5 9.26 9.69 11.74
N GLN A 6 9.88 10.07 12.85
CA GLN A 6 10.75 9.16 13.59
C GLN A 6 9.98 7.91 14.05
N LYS A 7 8.73 8.02 14.48
CA LYS A 7 7.92 6.84 14.85
C LYS A 7 7.70 5.88 13.67
N VAL A 8 7.40 6.39 12.48
CA VAL A 8 7.23 5.54 11.27
C VAL A 8 8.56 4.94 10.84
N LEU A 9 9.63 5.74 10.80
CA LEU A 9 10.96 5.29 10.39
C LEU A 9 11.60 4.34 11.41
N ASN A 10 11.19 4.38 12.67
CA ASN A 10 11.56 3.41 13.71
C ASN A 10 10.85 2.05 13.54
N LEU A 11 9.96 1.89 12.56
CA LEU A 11 9.43 0.58 12.20
C LEU A 11 10.54 -0.25 11.54
N THR A 12 11.34 -0.92 12.35
CA THR A 12 12.49 -1.75 11.93
C THR A 12 12.12 -2.85 10.94
N LYS A 13 10.86 -3.28 10.94
CA LYS A 13 10.33 -4.28 9.98
C LYS A 13 10.11 -3.71 8.58
N PHE A 14 10.04 -2.39 8.43
CA PHE A 14 9.81 -1.65 7.18
C PHE A 14 11.05 -0.86 6.72
N PHE A 15 11.82 -0.33 7.67
CA PHE A 15 12.98 0.51 7.39
C PHE A 15 14.21 0.01 8.14
N SER A 16 15.36 -0.01 7.46
CA SER A 16 16.66 -0.15 8.11
C SER A 16 17.35 1.21 8.14
N LEU A 17 17.54 1.76 9.34
CA LEU A 17 18.14 3.08 9.54
C LEU A 17 19.66 3.00 9.50
N HIS A 18 20.28 3.97 8.82
CA HIS A 18 21.71 4.22 8.86
C HIS A 18 22.02 5.36 9.83
N PRO A 19 23.25 5.44 10.39
CA PRO A 19 23.64 6.55 11.26
C PRO A 19 23.46 7.90 10.52
N SER A 20 22.63 8.77 11.10
CA SER A 20 22.20 10.03 10.49
C SER A 20 23.23 11.15 10.67
N THR A 21 23.35 12.02 9.67
CA THR A 21 23.90 13.39 9.83
C THR A 21 22.78 14.35 10.25
N ASN A 22 23.12 15.46 10.93
CA ASN A 22 22.16 16.35 11.62
C ASN A 22 20.98 16.89 10.77
N SER A 23 21.04 16.82 9.44
CA SER A 23 20.00 17.36 8.54
C SER A 23 19.18 16.30 7.81
N ALA A 24 19.58 15.02 7.80
CA ALA A 24 18.92 14.01 6.97
C ALA A 24 18.88 12.63 7.62
N ILE A 25 17.75 11.95 7.48
CA ILE A 25 17.59 10.56 7.91
C ILE A 25 17.85 9.67 6.70
N LEU A 26 18.84 8.79 6.82
CA LEU A 26 19.19 7.80 5.82
C LEU A 26 18.55 6.46 6.18
N TYR A 27 17.83 5.86 5.25
CA TYR A 27 17.22 4.55 5.44
C TYR A 27 17.19 3.72 4.14
N ASN A 28 17.10 2.41 4.28
CA ASN A 28 16.76 1.51 3.18
C ASN A 28 15.38 0.90 3.43
N PHE A 29 14.68 0.58 2.34
CA PHE A 29 13.46 -0.20 2.41
C PHE A 29 13.80 -1.67 2.68
N THR A 30 13.08 -2.28 3.61
CA THR A 30 13.09 -3.73 3.76
C THR A 30 12.15 -4.38 2.74
N LYS A 31 12.22 -5.70 2.61
CA LYS A 31 11.29 -6.50 1.80
C LYS A 31 9.81 -6.20 2.06
N SER A 32 9.43 -5.96 3.33
CA SER A 32 8.05 -5.63 3.70
C SER A 32 7.59 -4.30 3.07
N SER A 33 8.47 -3.31 3.04
CA SER A 33 8.21 -2.01 2.40
C SER A 33 8.10 -2.15 0.88
N LEU A 34 8.97 -2.94 0.25
CA LEU A 34 8.90 -3.18 -1.20
C LEU A 34 7.57 -3.83 -1.61
N ILE A 35 7.12 -4.83 -0.84
CA ILE A 35 5.81 -5.47 -1.07
C ILE A 35 4.67 -4.48 -0.84
N PHE A 36 4.78 -3.63 0.19
CA PHE A 36 3.79 -2.61 0.47
C PHE A 36 3.66 -1.58 -0.66
N LEU A 37 4.79 -1.06 -1.16
CA LEU A 37 4.85 -0.18 -2.32
C LEU A 37 4.23 -0.84 -3.56
N HIS A 38 4.55 -2.12 -3.78
CA HIS A 38 3.95 -2.90 -4.88
C HIS A 38 2.43 -3.00 -4.75
N ASN A 39 1.91 -3.32 -3.56
CA ASN A 39 0.46 -3.42 -3.32
C ASN A 39 -0.26 -2.08 -3.59
N ILE A 40 0.34 -0.96 -3.16
CA ILE A 40 -0.20 0.38 -3.43
C ILE A 40 -0.22 0.66 -4.93
N HIS A 41 0.87 0.35 -5.64
CA HIS A 41 0.99 0.55 -7.09
C HIS A 41 -0.03 -0.28 -7.87
N ILE A 42 -0.18 -1.56 -7.55
CA ILE A 42 -1.16 -2.44 -8.20
C ILE A 42 -2.59 -1.97 -7.92
N SER A 43 -2.91 -1.63 -6.68
CA SER A 43 -4.23 -1.07 -6.33
C SER A 43 -4.53 0.23 -7.07
N TRP A 44 -3.53 1.10 -7.23
CA TRP A 44 -3.66 2.32 -7.99
C TRP A 44 -4.01 2.04 -9.46
N LEU A 45 -3.27 1.14 -10.12
CA LEU A 45 -3.52 0.72 -11.50
C LEU A 45 -4.91 0.08 -11.67
N GLN A 46 -5.28 -0.82 -10.76
CA GLN A 46 -6.60 -1.47 -10.75
C GLN A 46 -7.72 -0.44 -10.61
N SER A 47 -7.54 0.58 -9.76
CA SER A 47 -8.53 1.65 -9.58
C SER A 47 -8.76 2.44 -10.87
N ILE A 48 -7.69 2.74 -11.60
CA ILE A 48 -7.75 3.45 -12.89
C ILE A 48 -8.45 2.58 -13.92
N ASN A 49 -7.99 1.34 -14.10
CA ASN A 49 -8.56 0.41 -15.07
C ASN A 49 -10.08 0.19 -14.83
N THR A 50 -10.49 0.07 -13.57
CA THR A 50 -11.91 -0.09 -13.21
C THR A 50 -12.75 1.11 -13.66
N LYS A 51 -12.20 2.34 -13.61
CA LYS A 51 -12.90 3.55 -14.01
C LYS A 51 -12.82 3.86 -15.50
N THR A 52 -11.79 3.37 -16.20
CA THR A 52 -11.54 3.74 -17.60
C THR A 52 -11.89 2.65 -18.60
N SER A 53 -11.82 1.37 -18.23
CA SER A 53 -11.97 0.21 -19.14
C SER A 53 -13.18 0.24 -20.08
N ARG A 54 -14.29 0.85 -19.68
CA ARG A 54 -15.53 0.93 -20.47
C ARG A 54 -15.71 2.20 -21.30
N HIS A 55 -14.97 3.27 -20.98
CA HIS A 55 -15.29 4.62 -21.46
C HIS A 55 -14.10 5.38 -22.01
N LEU A 56 -12.87 4.96 -21.68
CA LEU A 56 -11.66 5.73 -21.94
C LEU A 56 -10.47 4.79 -22.16
N PRO A 57 -9.89 4.72 -23.35
CA PRO A 57 -8.67 3.95 -23.55
C PRO A 57 -7.50 4.62 -22.82
N VAL A 58 -6.81 3.86 -21.96
CA VAL A 58 -5.61 4.32 -21.24
C VAL A 58 -4.41 3.48 -21.64
N PHE A 59 -3.36 4.14 -22.11
CA PHE A 59 -2.14 3.50 -22.62
C PHE A 59 -1.02 3.53 -21.57
N THR A 60 -0.12 2.56 -21.60
CA THR A 60 1.05 2.51 -20.69
C THR A 60 2.22 3.35 -21.16
N VAL A 61 2.24 3.76 -22.43
CA VAL A 61 3.35 4.50 -23.04
C VAL A 61 2.80 5.63 -23.90
N GLU A 62 3.33 6.84 -23.68
CA GLU A 62 2.94 8.08 -24.35
C GLU A 62 3.09 8.00 -25.88
N LYS A 63 4.16 7.37 -26.38
CA LYS A 63 4.43 7.24 -27.83
C LYS A 63 3.33 6.52 -28.62
N PHE A 64 2.55 5.64 -27.99
CA PHE A 64 1.39 4.99 -28.64
C PHE A 64 0.20 5.93 -28.83
N THR A 65 0.24 7.14 -28.26
CA THR A 65 -0.78 8.17 -28.44
C THR A 65 -0.55 9.01 -29.70
N GLU A 66 0.69 9.14 -30.17
CA GLU A 66 1.05 9.96 -31.34
C GLU A 66 0.75 9.30 -32.69
N GLY A 67 0.90 7.96 -32.78
CA GLY A 67 0.72 7.21 -34.03
C GLY A 67 -0.73 6.86 -34.41
N ASN A 68 -1.67 6.99 -33.47
CA ASN A 68 -3.08 6.69 -33.69
C ASN A 68 -3.86 8.00 -33.62
N LYS A 69 -4.54 8.40 -34.70
CA LYS A 69 -5.53 9.50 -34.69
C LYS A 69 -6.71 9.11 -33.79
N LYS A 70 -6.57 9.28 -32.47
CA LYS A 70 -7.55 8.78 -31.49
C LYS A 70 -8.70 9.76 -31.32
N THR A 71 -9.92 9.22 -31.34
CA THR A 71 -11.14 9.89 -30.89
C THR A 71 -10.99 10.29 -29.43
N LEU A 72 -11.17 11.57 -29.12
CA LEU A 72 -11.24 12.05 -27.74
C LEU A 72 -12.46 11.41 -27.04
N PRO A 73 -12.38 11.10 -25.74
CA PRO A 73 -11.24 11.25 -24.83
C PRO A 73 -10.28 10.03 -24.85
N TYR A 74 -9.03 10.21 -24.44
CA TYR A 74 -8.07 9.12 -24.18
C TYR A 74 -7.10 9.48 -23.04
N GLY A 75 -6.35 8.49 -22.53
CA GLY A 75 -5.35 8.73 -21.50
C GLY A 75 -4.09 7.90 -21.63
N PHE A 76 -3.08 8.22 -20.84
CA PHE A 76 -1.87 7.43 -20.70
C PHE A 76 -1.29 7.54 -19.30
N ILE A 77 -0.55 6.52 -18.90
CA ILE A 77 0.11 6.43 -17.61
C ILE A 77 1.59 6.73 -17.81
N ALA A 78 2.09 7.75 -17.12
CA ALA A 78 3.51 8.03 -17.00
C ALA A 78 3.97 7.54 -15.62
N ASN A 79 4.42 6.29 -15.57
CA ASN A 79 4.96 5.71 -14.34
C ASN A 79 6.48 5.87 -14.33
N HIS A 80 6.98 6.70 -13.43
CA HIS A 80 8.39 6.71 -13.07
C HIS A 80 8.53 5.99 -11.72
N VAL A 81 8.58 4.66 -11.75
CA VAL A 81 8.82 3.84 -10.55
C VAL A 81 10.30 3.56 -10.45
N ILE A 82 10.93 4.08 -9.41
CA ILE A 82 12.32 3.77 -9.09
C ILE A 82 12.35 2.35 -8.56
N LYS A 83 13.19 1.50 -9.16
CA LYS A 83 13.46 0.17 -8.62
C LYS A 83 14.36 0.36 -7.39
N HIS A 84 13.78 0.12 -6.22
CA HIS A 84 14.52 0.10 -4.97
C HIS A 84 15.08 -1.29 -4.75
N ASP A 85 16.40 -1.39 -4.69
CA ASP A 85 17.11 -2.61 -4.27
C ASP A 85 17.46 -2.50 -2.79
N ASP A 86 17.81 -3.61 -2.12
CA ASP A 86 18.15 -3.62 -0.69
C ASP A 86 19.33 -2.66 -0.34
N SER A 87 20.12 -2.25 -1.34
CA SER A 87 21.25 -1.31 -1.22
C SER A 87 20.90 0.16 -1.49
N THR A 88 19.68 0.50 -1.94
CA THR A 88 19.33 1.89 -2.24
C THR A 88 19.09 2.67 -0.95
N VAL A 89 20.06 3.51 -0.59
CA VAL A 89 19.95 4.43 0.53
C VAL A 89 19.11 5.63 0.10
N LEU A 90 18.01 5.86 0.80
CA LEU A 90 17.15 7.00 0.58
C LEU A 90 17.45 8.06 1.62
N GLU A 91 17.56 9.28 1.13
CA GLU A 91 17.70 10.47 1.95
C GLU A 91 16.33 11.12 2.10
N HIS A 92 15.95 11.34 3.35
CA HIS A 92 14.74 12.05 3.70
C HIS A 92 15.09 13.30 4.48
N ASP A 93 14.68 14.44 3.93
CA ASP A 93 14.85 15.74 4.56
C ASP A 93 13.88 15.87 5.74
N THR A 94 14.37 16.35 6.89
CA THR A 94 13.51 16.46 8.08
C THR A 94 12.50 17.59 8.00
N ASP A 95 12.70 18.54 7.08
CA ASP A 95 11.93 19.79 7.05
C ASP A 95 10.77 19.72 6.06
N ASP A 96 10.93 18.99 4.94
CA ASP A 96 9.96 19.01 3.82
C ASP A 96 9.13 17.72 3.65
N CYS A 97 9.24 16.77 4.60
CA CYS A 97 8.47 15.52 4.61
C CYS A 97 8.54 14.72 3.28
N ALA A 98 9.65 14.86 2.57
CA ALA A 98 9.82 14.43 1.19
C ALA A 98 11.11 13.61 1.04
N SER A 99 10.99 12.36 0.61
CA SER A 99 12.13 11.62 0.03
C SER A 99 12.68 12.39 -1.16
N LYS A 100 13.99 12.52 -1.30
CA LYS A 100 14.62 13.15 -2.48
C LYS A 100 14.42 12.34 -3.76
N ASN A 101 14.37 11.01 -3.64
CA ASN A 101 14.08 10.09 -4.73
C ASN A 101 12.62 9.65 -4.64
N LYS A 102 11.75 10.23 -5.47
CA LYS A 102 10.32 9.94 -5.49
C LYS A 102 9.94 9.15 -6.74
N SER A 103 9.36 7.98 -6.54
CA SER A 103 8.61 7.31 -7.58
C SER A 103 7.31 8.05 -7.80
N GLN A 104 7.13 8.58 -9.01
CA GLN A 104 5.95 9.36 -9.36
C GLN A 104 5.00 8.52 -10.22
N LEU A 105 3.77 8.41 -9.74
CA LEU A 105 2.68 7.77 -10.47
C LEU A 105 1.80 8.87 -11.06
N GLN A 106 1.74 8.92 -12.39
CA GLN A 106 1.02 9.97 -13.10
C GLN A 106 0.04 9.37 -14.11
N LEU A 107 -1.22 9.80 -14.00
CA LEU A 107 -2.26 9.56 -15.00
C LEU A 107 -2.49 10.85 -15.78
N ASN A 108 -2.35 10.79 -17.10
CA ASN A 108 -2.60 11.89 -18.01
C ASN A 108 -3.81 11.58 -18.88
N LEU A 109 -4.79 12.46 -18.92
CA LEU A 109 -6.01 12.32 -19.71
C LEU A 109 -6.15 13.52 -20.63
N ILE A 110 -6.48 13.25 -21.88
CA ILE A 110 -6.79 14.26 -22.89
C ILE A 110 -8.30 14.16 -23.15
N VAL A 111 -9.01 15.24 -22.82
CA VAL A 111 -10.47 15.28 -22.83
C VAL A 111 -10.97 16.46 -23.66
N PRO A 112 -12.19 16.38 -24.25
CA PRO A 112 -12.79 17.53 -24.94
C PRO A 112 -12.94 18.73 -24.01
N HIS A 113 -12.59 19.91 -24.51
CA HIS A 113 -12.55 21.13 -23.68
C HIS A 113 -13.90 21.43 -23.01
N HIS A 114 -15.02 21.31 -23.75
CA HIS A 114 -16.37 21.55 -23.24
C HIS A 114 -16.79 20.64 -22.05
N THR A 115 -16.20 19.45 -21.93
CA THR A 115 -16.45 18.51 -20.81
C THR A 115 -15.33 18.49 -19.78
N SER A 116 -14.27 19.28 -19.95
CA SER A 116 -13.04 19.16 -19.16
C SER A 116 -13.27 19.35 -17.65
N MET A 117 -14.12 20.30 -17.26
CA MET A 117 -14.54 20.48 -15.87
C MET A 117 -15.28 19.30 -15.28
N GLN A 118 -16.12 18.62 -16.08
CA GLN A 118 -16.84 17.43 -15.61
C GLN A 118 -15.85 16.30 -15.31
N TYR A 119 -14.89 16.07 -16.21
CA TYR A 119 -13.81 15.10 -15.98
C TYR A 119 -12.96 15.48 -14.77
N PHE A 120 -12.58 16.75 -14.62
CA PHE A 120 -11.78 17.23 -13.50
C PHE A 120 -12.45 16.93 -12.15
N ILE A 121 -13.72 17.28 -11.98
CA ILE A 121 -14.48 17.02 -10.75
C ILE A 121 -14.69 15.52 -10.54
N GLN A 122 -14.97 14.75 -11.60
CA GLN A 122 -15.16 13.31 -11.53
C GLN A 122 -13.89 12.60 -11.05
N TRP A 123 -12.73 12.98 -11.58
CA TRP A 123 -11.45 12.38 -11.18
C TRP A 123 -11.05 12.77 -9.77
N GLN A 124 -11.33 13.99 -9.31
CA GLN A 124 -11.19 14.34 -7.89
C GLN A 124 -11.96 13.37 -6.98
N ARG A 125 -13.21 13.08 -7.31
CA ARG A 125 -14.04 12.13 -6.55
C ARG A 125 -13.49 10.71 -6.61
N TYR A 126 -13.09 10.24 -7.79
CA TYR A 126 -12.54 8.89 -7.96
C TYR A 126 -11.24 8.69 -7.18
N ARG A 127 -10.32 9.66 -7.26
CA ARG A 127 -9.03 9.60 -6.57
C ARG A 127 -9.21 9.73 -5.05
N LYS A 128 -10.07 10.64 -4.57
CA LYS A 128 -10.41 10.74 -3.14
C LYS A 128 -11.04 9.45 -2.62
N TYR A 129 -11.98 8.88 -3.37
CA TYR A 129 -12.61 7.60 -3.00
C TYR A 129 -11.59 6.47 -2.92
N TRP A 130 -10.65 6.40 -3.89
CA TRP A 130 -9.58 5.41 -3.84
C TRP A 130 -8.75 5.53 -2.57
N TRP A 131 -8.30 6.74 -2.21
CA TRP A 131 -7.59 6.97 -0.95
C TRP A 131 -8.39 6.53 0.27
N SER A 132 -9.68 6.90 0.33
CA SER A 132 -10.61 6.45 1.38
C SER A 132 -10.82 4.93 1.42
N SER A 133 -10.59 4.21 0.32
CA SER A 133 -10.83 2.75 0.22
C SER A 133 -9.62 1.88 0.62
N ILE A 134 -8.43 2.47 0.75
CA ILE A 134 -7.18 1.74 1.05
C ILE A 134 -6.61 2.06 2.44
N THR A 135 -7.30 2.89 3.21
CA THR A 135 -6.96 3.34 4.56
C THR A 135 -7.84 2.66 5.60
N THR A 136 -7.43 2.70 6.86
CA THR A 136 -8.30 2.33 7.98
C THR A 136 -9.23 3.46 8.41
N THR A 137 -8.94 4.71 8.01
CA THR A 137 -9.68 5.91 8.39
C THR A 137 -10.17 6.67 7.14
N PRO A 138 -11.30 6.30 6.52
CA PRO A 138 -11.77 6.91 5.26
C PRO A 138 -11.98 8.43 5.32
N SER A 139 -12.32 8.96 6.51
CA SER A 139 -12.52 10.39 6.78
C SER A 139 -11.22 11.20 6.82
N LEU A 140 -10.06 10.54 6.81
CA LEU A 140 -8.74 11.20 6.80
C LEU A 140 -8.54 12.06 5.55
N PHE A 141 -9.15 11.68 4.42
CA PHE A 141 -8.91 12.31 3.13
C PHE A 141 -10.00 13.31 2.75
N ALA A 142 -9.56 14.52 2.40
CA ALA A 142 -10.39 15.60 1.89
C ALA A 142 -9.84 16.14 0.56
N ILE A 143 -10.68 16.87 -0.17
CA ILE A 143 -10.28 17.62 -1.37
C ILE A 143 -10.21 19.10 -0.95
N ASN A 144 -9.08 19.74 -1.21
CA ASN A 144 -8.93 21.18 -0.99
C ASN A 144 -9.69 21.99 -2.04
N GLU A 145 -9.93 23.26 -1.72
CA GLU A 145 -10.49 24.21 -2.68
C GLU A 145 -9.68 24.25 -3.98
N VAL A 146 -10.40 24.33 -5.09
CA VAL A 146 -9.78 24.40 -6.42
C VAL A 146 -9.13 25.77 -6.58
N LYS A 147 -7.82 25.76 -6.85
CA LYS A 147 -7.07 26.96 -7.21
C LYS A 147 -7.16 27.14 -8.73
N TYR A 148 -7.71 28.26 -9.16
CA TYR A 148 -7.74 28.65 -10.57
C TYR A 148 -6.67 29.70 -10.81
N GLU A 149 -5.71 29.36 -11.66
CA GLU A 149 -4.65 30.25 -12.11
C GLU A 149 -4.69 30.28 -13.64
N GLU A 150 -5.16 31.40 -14.22
CA GLU A 150 -5.26 31.61 -15.66
C GLU A 150 -5.97 30.46 -16.41
N GLU A 151 -5.22 29.58 -17.08
CA GLU A 151 -5.71 28.43 -17.85
C GLU A 151 -5.52 27.09 -17.12
N LYS A 152 -5.15 27.12 -15.82
CA LYS A 152 -4.88 25.96 -14.98
C LYS A 152 -5.84 25.91 -13.78
N ALA A 153 -6.40 24.74 -13.53
CA ALA A 153 -7.19 24.44 -12.35
C ALA A 153 -6.53 23.32 -11.55
N ASP A 154 -6.14 23.59 -10.31
CA ASP A 154 -5.45 22.64 -9.43
C ASP A 154 -6.30 22.32 -8.21
N ALA A 155 -6.46 21.03 -7.94
CA ALA A 155 -7.09 20.49 -6.75
C ALA A 155 -6.14 19.50 -6.08
N ASN A 156 -5.98 19.62 -4.77
CA ASN A 156 -5.16 18.70 -3.99
C ASN A 156 -6.05 17.79 -3.15
N ILE A 157 -5.72 16.51 -3.14
CA ILE A 157 -6.20 15.59 -2.11
C ILE A 157 -5.24 15.74 -0.93
N VAL A 158 -5.82 15.96 0.25
CA VAL A 158 -5.06 16.13 1.49
C VAL A 158 -5.48 15.11 2.53
N ALA A 159 -4.52 14.65 3.33
CA ALA A 159 -4.76 13.92 4.56
C ALA A 159 -4.78 14.88 5.75
N GLN A 160 -5.83 14.81 6.56
CA GLN A 160 -6.07 15.68 7.70
C GLN A 160 -5.62 15.00 9.00
N PHE A 161 -4.35 15.17 9.34
CA PHE A 161 -3.83 14.68 10.61
C PHE A 161 -4.03 15.71 11.74
N PRO A 162 -4.07 15.29 13.02
CA PRO A 162 -4.25 16.21 14.16
C PRO A 162 -3.22 17.35 14.24
N TRP A 163 -2.05 17.18 13.62
CA TRP A 163 -0.96 18.16 13.62
C TRP A 163 -0.81 18.93 12.30
N GLY A 164 -1.69 18.72 11.33
CA GLY A 164 -1.66 19.46 10.06
C GLY A 164 -2.14 18.66 8.85
N GLN A 165 -2.39 19.39 7.76
CA GLN A 165 -2.79 18.82 6.48
C GLN A 165 -1.57 18.48 5.63
N HIS A 166 -1.62 17.33 4.94
CA HIS A 166 -0.55 16.86 4.07
C HIS A 166 -1.10 16.58 2.67
N ILE A 167 -0.48 17.13 1.63
CA ILE A 167 -0.88 16.88 0.25
C ILE A 167 -0.42 15.48 -0.17
N VAL A 168 -1.35 14.67 -0.66
CA VAL A 168 -1.08 13.25 -1.01
C VAL A 168 -1.10 13.00 -2.50
N GLU A 169 -1.95 13.76 -3.22
CA GLU A 169 -2.11 13.66 -4.66
C GLU A 169 -2.58 15.01 -5.19
N THR A 170 -1.98 15.43 -6.30
CA THR A 170 -2.36 16.66 -7.00
C THR A 170 -3.06 16.31 -8.30
N ILE A 171 -4.20 16.95 -8.52
CA ILE A 171 -5.00 16.82 -9.74
C ILE A 171 -5.00 18.21 -10.38
N SER A 172 -4.38 18.32 -11.55
CA SER A 172 -4.28 19.57 -12.29
C SER A 172 -4.96 19.42 -13.64
N MET A 173 -5.69 20.44 -14.07
CA MET A 173 -6.24 20.53 -15.40
C MET A 173 -5.72 21.77 -16.09
N THR A 174 -5.12 21.61 -17.27
CA THR A 174 -4.73 22.71 -18.13
C THR A 174 -5.68 22.79 -19.32
N SER A 175 -6.35 23.92 -19.44
CA SER A 175 -7.15 24.30 -20.60
C SER A 175 -6.20 24.76 -21.70
N LYS A 176 -6.33 24.22 -22.92
CA LYS A 176 -5.50 24.49 -24.11
C LYS A 176 -4.05 23.96 -24.07
N ALA A 177 -3.91 22.66 -24.32
CA ALA A 177 -2.64 22.13 -24.83
C ALA A 177 -2.62 22.27 -26.37
N MET A 178 -1.79 23.19 -26.89
CA MET A 178 -1.40 23.25 -28.31
C MET A 178 -2.54 23.35 -29.36
N GLY A 179 -3.32 24.42 -29.36
CA GLY A 179 -4.19 24.80 -30.50
C GLY A 179 -5.32 23.82 -30.87
N ARG A 180 -5.59 22.81 -30.05
CA ARG A 180 -6.71 21.86 -30.19
C ARG A 180 -7.77 22.12 -29.12
N ASP A 181 -9.04 21.84 -29.44
CA ASP A 181 -10.21 21.95 -28.54
C ASP A 181 -10.24 20.86 -27.45
N SER A 182 -9.09 20.64 -26.80
CA SER A 182 -8.86 19.61 -25.80
C SER A 182 -8.14 20.16 -24.59
N SER A 183 -8.56 19.71 -23.41
CA SER A 183 -7.90 20.00 -22.14
C SER A 183 -7.09 18.79 -21.69
N HIS A 184 -6.00 19.05 -20.96
CA HIS A 184 -5.15 18.03 -20.37
C HIS A 184 -5.39 17.95 -18.87
N LEU A 185 -5.72 16.76 -18.38
CA LEU A 185 -5.96 16.46 -16.97
C LEU A 185 -4.85 15.53 -16.47
N LYS A 186 -4.19 15.91 -15.39
CA LYS A 186 -3.07 15.17 -14.78
C LYS A 186 -3.39 14.86 -13.33
N CYS A 187 -3.35 13.58 -12.96
CA CYS A 187 -3.38 13.12 -11.56
C CYS A 187 -1.97 12.62 -11.21
N SER A 188 -1.38 13.12 -10.13
CA SER A 188 0.01 12.83 -9.77
C SER A 188 0.16 12.58 -8.27
N MET A 189 0.77 11.45 -7.92
CA MET A 189 1.12 11.13 -6.53
C MET A 189 2.52 10.50 -6.42
N SER A 190 3.10 10.62 -5.22
CA SER A 190 4.38 10.00 -4.84
C SER A 190 4.12 8.68 -4.13
N LEU A 191 4.73 7.59 -4.60
CA LEU A 191 4.48 6.25 -4.07
C LEU A 191 5.06 6.09 -2.65
N GLU A 192 6.24 6.62 -2.40
CA GLU A 192 6.89 6.58 -1.09
C GLU A 192 6.12 7.41 -0.07
N SER A 193 5.64 8.59 -0.49
CA SER A 193 4.78 9.45 0.35
C SER A 193 3.45 8.76 0.68
N ALA A 194 2.87 8.02 -0.28
CA ALA A 194 1.67 7.23 -0.06
C ALA A 194 1.88 6.13 0.99
N MET A 195 2.97 5.36 0.87
CA MET A 195 3.33 4.34 1.85
C MET A 195 3.48 4.95 3.25
N PHE A 196 4.29 6.01 3.36
CA PHE A 196 4.54 6.65 4.64
C PHE A 196 3.24 7.07 5.32
N LEU A 197 2.33 7.67 4.56
CA LEU A 197 1.05 8.14 5.06
C LEU A 197 0.13 7.03 5.52
N LEU A 198 0.09 5.92 4.79
CA LEU A 198 -0.72 4.75 5.17
C LEU A 198 -0.16 4.05 6.42
N LEU A 199 1.17 3.99 6.58
CA LEU A 199 1.80 3.50 7.81
C LEU A 199 1.50 4.42 9.00
N LEU A 200 1.49 5.73 8.76
CA LEU A 200 1.17 6.74 9.76
C LEU A 200 -0.30 6.62 10.23
N ASP A 201 -1.26 6.46 9.31
CA ASP A 201 -2.66 6.17 9.63
C ASP A 201 -2.78 4.92 10.53
N GLY A 202 -2.10 3.84 10.15
CA GLY A 202 -2.10 2.60 10.93
C GLY A 202 -1.48 2.73 12.32
N LEU A 203 -0.47 3.60 12.49
CA LEU A 203 0.15 3.88 13.78
C LEU A 203 -0.72 4.74 14.70
N ILE A 204 -1.46 5.71 14.16
CA ILE A 204 -2.37 6.53 14.98
C ILE A 204 -3.46 5.65 15.61
N ASN A 205 -3.95 4.68 14.84
CA ASN A 205 -4.98 3.73 15.27
C ASN A 205 -4.44 2.58 16.15
N LYS A 206 -3.12 2.53 16.39
CA LYS A 206 -2.43 1.55 17.26
C LYS A 206 -2.69 1.76 18.76
N LYS A 207 -3.24 2.91 19.19
CA LYS A 207 -3.34 3.28 20.61
C LYS A 207 -4.07 2.26 21.51
N GLU A 208 -4.86 1.35 20.96
CA GLU A 208 -5.61 0.32 21.70
C GLU A 208 -5.05 -1.11 21.52
N SER A 209 -4.14 -1.34 20.57
CA SER A 209 -3.66 -2.68 20.20
C SER A 209 -2.20 -2.60 19.75
N GLU A 210 -1.32 -3.50 20.18
CA GLU A 210 0.07 -3.57 19.69
C GLU A 210 0.19 -3.82 18.17
N TYR A 211 -0.94 -4.05 17.49
CA TYR A 211 -1.12 -4.25 16.06
C TYR A 211 -0.99 -2.97 15.22
N LEU A 212 -0.16 -3.04 14.17
CA LEU A 212 -0.15 -2.05 13.09
C LEU A 212 -1.37 -2.25 12.21
N LYS A 213 -2.42 -1.45 12.42
CA LYS A 213 -3.69 -1.57 11.69
C LYS A 213 -3.53 -1.09 10.25
N LEU A 214 -3.35 -2.03 9.32
CA LEU A 214 -3.34 -1.77 7.88
C LEU A 214 -4.63 -2.27 7.23
N HIS A 215 -5.09 -1.57 6.20
CA HIS A 215 -6.19 -2.08 5.40
C HIS A 215 -5.80 -3.41 4.74
N ARG A 216 -6.71 -4.40 4.77
CA ARG A 216 -6.43 -5.77 4.30
C ARG A 216 -5.86 -5.85 2.90
N SER A 217 -6.25 -4.96 1.98
CA SER A 217 -5.71 -4.98 0.61
C SER A 217 -4.27 -4.50 0.55
N MET A 218 -3.88 -3.57 1.43
CA MET A 218 -2.56 -2.95 1.44
C MET A 218 -1.55 -3.78 2.24
N ALA A 219 -1.99 -4.46 3.32
CA ALA A 219 -1.13 -5.27 4.19
C ALA A 219 -0.06 -6.07 3.40
N PRO A 220 1.25 -5.94 3.74
CA PRO A 220 2.34 -6.54 2.96
C PRO A 220 2.18 -8.06 2.86
N TYR A 221 1.85 -8.70 3.97
CA TYR A 221 1.55 -10.13 4.04
C TYR A 221 0.13 -10.31 4.55
N LYS A 222 -0.61 -11.24 3.97
CA LYS A 222 -1.97 -11.57 4.40
C LYS A 222 -1.94 -12.55 5.57
N ILE A 223 -1.01 -13.51 5.53
CA ILE A 223 -0.89 -14.58 6.52
C ILE A 223 0.56 -14.69 7.00
N SER A 224 0.75 -14.84 8.30
CA SER A 224 2.02 -15.25 8.91
C SER A 224 1.80 -16.51 9.75
N PHE A 225 2.88 -17.14 10.19
CA PHE A 225 2.83 -18.34 11.01
C PHE A 225 3.32 -18.06 12.42
N ALA A 226 2.93 -18.87 13.39
CA ALA A 226 3.52 -18.89 14.71
C ALA A 226 3.54 -20.34 15.22
N LEU A 227 4.60 -20.74 15.91
CA LEU A 227 4.75 -22.11 16.40
C LEU A 227 4.55 -22.16 17.92
N ASP A 228 3.63 -23.01 18.32
CA ASP A 228 3.38 -23.39 19.72
C ASP A 228 3.85 -24.83 19.94
N GLY A 229 5.13 -24.97 20.25
CA GLY A 229 5.74 -26.27 20.53
C GLY A 229 6.68 -26.15 21.72
N ASN A 230 6.65 -27.12 22.61
CA ASN A 230 7.55 -27.15 23.77
C ASN A 230 8.84 -27.90 23.45
N ASP A 231 8.72 -29.02 22.72
CA ASP A 231 9.82 -29.93 22.41
C ASP A 231 10.58 -29.58 21.12
N THR A 232 11.87 -29.90 21.07
CA THR A 232 12.75 -29.63 19.92
C THR A 232 12.36 -30.42 18.68
N THR A 233 11.90 -31.66 18.84
CA THR A 233 11.40 -32.52 17.75
C THR A 233 10.10 -31.98 17.17
N ASN A 234 9.15 -31.62 18.04
CA ASN A 234 7.86 -31.05 17.63
C ASN A 234 8.06 -29.70 16.93
N LYS A 235 8.94 -28.83 17.44
CA LYS A 235 9.29 -27.57 16.77
C LYS A 235 9.85 -27.78 15.37
N SER A 236 10.70 -28.79 15.17
CA SER A 236 11.25 -29.10 13.83
C SER A 236 10.14 -29.53 12.86
N ASN A 237 9.25 -30.42 13.30
CA ASN A 237 8.12 -30.89 12.48
C ASN A 237 7.14 -29.75 12.18
N LEU A 238 6.81 -28.93 13.17
CA LEU A 238 5.95 -27.75 13.01
C LEU A 238 6.55 -26.72 12.05
N ASN A 239 7.86 -26.53 12.11
CA ASN A 239 8.57 -25.67 11.17
C ASN A 239 8.46 -26.21 9.73
N GLY A 240 8.70 -27.51 9.54
CA GLY A 240 8.49 -28.17 8.25
C GLY A 240 7.06 -28.00 7.72
N LEU A 241 6.07 -28.13 8.59
CA LEU A 241 4.66 -27.91 8.24
C LEU A 241 4.39 -26.43 7.86
N ALA A 242 4.93 -25.47 8.60
CA ALA A 242 4.81 -24.04 8.26
C ALA A 242 5.38 -23.73 6.88
N TYR A 243 6.55 -24.30 6.54
CA TYR A 243 7.14 -24.19 5.21
C TYR A 243 6.25 -24.78 4.11
N LEU A 244 5.67 -25.95 4.34
CA LEU A 244 4.74 -26.58 3.39
C LEU A 244 3.51 -25.71 3.16
N LEU A 245 2.88 -25.21 4.21
CA LEU A 245 1.71 -24.34 4.12
C LEU A 245 2.04 -23.01 3.45
N HIS A 246 3.20 -22.43 3.75
CA HIS A 246 3.70 -21.24 3.06
C HIS A 246 3.84 -21.47 1.55
N GLN A 247 4.39 -22.61 1.14
CA GLN A 247 4.51 -22.96 -0.28
C GLN A 247 3.15 -23.18 -0.95
N ARG A 248 2.19 -23.81 -0.26
CA ARG A 248 0.81 -23.96 -0.76
C ARG A 248 0.13 -22.60 -0.96
N LEU A 249 0.22 -21.70 0.02
CA LEU A 249 -0.30 -20.34 -0.11
C LEU A 249 0.34 -19.57 -1.27
N LYS A 250 1.65 -19.72 -1.44
CA LYS A 250 2.38 -19.11 -2.55
C LYS A 250 1.88 -19.59 -3.91
N SER A 251 1.49 -20.86 -4.05
CA SER A 251 0.90 -21.40 -5.29
C SER A 251 -0.46 -20.79 -5.65
N LYS A 252 -1.15 -20.19 -4.67
CA LYS A 252 -2.41 -19.44 -4.83
C LYS A 252 -2.16 -17.92 -4.91
N ASP A 253 -0.90 -17.50 -5.09
CA ASP A 253 -0.45 -16.12 -5.08
C ASP A 253 -0.77 -15.36 -3.77
N ILE A 254 -1.03 -16.07 -2.65
CA ILE A 254 -1.29 -15.44 -1.35
C ILE A 254 0.05 -15.12 -0.69
N LEU A 255 0.32 -13.84 -0.49
CA LEU A 255 1.54 -13.38 0.17
C LEU A 255 1.51 -13.77 1.64
N SER A 256 2.41 -14.68 2.01
CA SER A 256 2.62 -15.10 3.39
C SER A 256 4.07 -14.91 3.83
N CYS A 257 4.29 -14.80 5.14
CA CYS A 257 5.60 -14.60 5.75
C CYS A 257 5.91 -15.75 6.71
N LEU A 258 7.17 -16.20 6.71
CA LEU A 258 7.71 -17.11 7.72
C LEU A 258 8.53 -16.27 8.71
N PRO A 259 8.09 -16.14 9.98
CA PRO A 259 8.83 -15.37 10.96
C PRO A 259 10.01 -16.16 11.53
N ASN A 260 10.75 -15.51 12.44
CA ASN A 260 11.80 -16.16 13.17
C ASN A 260 11.22 -17.08 14.26
N PHE A 261 11.19 -18.38 13.98
CA PHE A 261 10.68 -19.40 14.91
C PHE A 261 11.59 -19.68 16.12
N THR A 262 12.74 -19.02 16.25
CA THR A 262 13.57 -19.13 17.46
C THR A 262 12.98 -18.37 18.66
N LEU A 263 12.05 -17.45 18.41
CA LEU A 263 11.41 -16.61 19.43
C LEU A 263 10.28 -17.38 20.15
N SER A 264 9.86 -16.88 21.31
CA SER A 264 8.66 -17.43 21.99
C SER A 264 7.39 -17.18 21.18
N LEU A 265 6.33 -17.97 21.41
CA LEU A 265 5.05 -17.82 20.71
C LEU A 265 4.52 -16.38 20.80
N GLU A 266 4.52 -15.81 21.99
CA GLU A 266 4.05 -14.44 22.21
C GLU A 266 4.88 -13.40 21.44
N GLN A 267 6.20 -13.59 21.38
CA GLN A 267 7.09 -12.72 20.62
C GLN A 267 6.86 -12.87 19.11
N GLN A 268 6.66 -14.09 18.61
CA GLN A 268 6.33 -14.32 17.19
C GLN A 268 5.01 -13.62 16.82
N ILE A 269 3.97 -13.75 17.65
CA ILE A 269 2.69 -13.04 17.45
C ILE A 269 2.91 -11.54 17.49
N LYS A 270 3.68 -11.02 18.46
CA LYS A 270 3.99 -9.59 18.56
C LYS A 270 4.70 -9.06 17.31
N GLU A 271 5.67 -9.80 16.76
CA GLU A 271 6.33 -9.42 15.51
C GLU A 271 5.36 -9.41 14.32
N ASN A 272 4.49 -10.41 14.23
CA ASN A 272 3.47 -10.49 13.18
C ASN A 272 2.47 -9.32 13.26
N LEU A 273 2.08 -8.93 14.47
CA LEU A 273 1.22 -7.77 14.71
C LEU A 273 1.92 -6.45 14.33
N GLN A 274 3.22 -6.33 14.60
CA GLN A 274 4.00 -5.16 14.20
C GLN A 274 4.21 -5.06 12.68
N LEU A 275 4.22 -6.19 11.97
CA LEU A 275 4.27 -6.25 10.51
C LEU A 275 2.94 -5.85 9.85
N GLY A 276 1.85 -5.75 10.61
CA GLY A 276 0.53 -5.44 10.08
C GLY A 276 -0.12 -6.57 9.28
N VAL A 277 0.27 -7.82 9.56
CA VAL A 277 -0.29 -9.02 8.90
C VAL A 277 -1.76 -9.17 9.28
N THR A 278 -2.61 -9.58 8.34
CA THR A 278 -4.05 -9.72 8.60
C THR A 278 -4.39 -10.93 9.48
N TYR A 279 -3.75 -12.08 9.21
CA TYR A 279 -3.96 -13.32 9.96
C TYR A 279 -2.65 -13.97 10.40
N THR A 280 -2.66 -14.63 11.56
CA THR A 280 -1.55 -15.45 12.04
C THR A 280 -2.02 -16.89 12.27
N ALA A 281 -1.46 -17.83 11.52
CA ALA A 281 -1.71 -19.26 11.69
C ALA A 281 -0.81 -19.82 12.80
N ILE A 282 -1.39 -20.15 13.95
CA ILE A 282 -0.72 -20.70 15.12
C ILE A 282 -0.76 -22.22 15.02
N LEU A 283 0.39 -22.83 14.72
CA LEU A 283 0.55 -24.27 14.60
C LEU A 283 0.99 -24.85 15.94
N SER A 284 0.29 -25.86 16.43
CA SER A 284 0.57 -26.52 17.70
C SER A 284 0.76 -28.02 17.53
N GLU A 285 1.11 -28.72 18.61
CA GLU A 285 1.18 -30.18 18.62
C GLU A 285 -0.15 -30.84 18.20
N ASN A 286 -1.28 -30.19 18.49
CA ASN A 286 -2.59 -30.63 18.00
C ASN A 286 -2.64 -30.64 16.46
N THR A 287 -2.03 -29.65 15.81
CA THR A 287 -1.98 -29.59 14.35
C THR A 287 -1.25 -30.78 13.74
N LEU A 288 -0.24 -31.33 14.42
CA LEU A 288 0.45 -32.54 13.95
C LEU A 288 -0.38 -33.81 14.18
N THR A 289 -1.22 -33.85 15.21
CA THR A 289 -1.98 -35.05 15.58
C THR A 289 -3.34 -35.13 14.87
N ASN A 290 -4.08 -34.02 14.79
CA ASN A 290 -5.44 -33.99 14.26
C ASN A 290 -5.62 -33.03 13.06
N GLY A 291 -4.57 -32.32 12.63
CA GLY A 291 -4.62 -31.43 11.48
C GLY A 291 -5.31 -30.09 11.73
N ILE A 292 -5.66 -29.72 12.97
CA ILE A 292 -6.34 -28.47 13.31
C ILE A 292 -5.32 -27.46 13.86
N PHE A 293 -5.40 -26.22 13.38
CA PHE A 293 -4.61 -25.09 13.89
C PHE A 293 -5.49 -23.87 14.15
N HIS A 294 -4.98 -22.92 14.93
CA HIS A 294 -5.72 -21.69 15.22
C HIS A 294 -5.32 -20.58 14.25
N LEU A 295 -6.29 -20.02 13.54
CA LEU A 295 -6.10 -18.82 12.74
C LEU A 295 -6.51 -17.59 13.57
N LEU A 296 -5.53 -16.78 13.96
CA LEU A 296 -5.73 -15.54 14.70
C LEU A 296 -5.97 -14.39 13.73
N ASN A 297 -7.09 -13.67 13.87
CA ASN A 297 -7.31 -12.41 13.17
C ASN A 297 -6.66 -11.25 13.94
N SER A 298 -5.70 -10.57 13.32
CA SER A 298 -4.93 -9.50 13.97
C SER A 298 -5.75 -8.27 14.35
N SER A 299 -6.91 -8.05 13.72
CA SER A 299 -7.76 -6.89 13.99
C SER A 299 -8.72 -7.11 15.16
N THR A 300 -9.28 -8.32 15.29
CA THR A 300 -10.25 -8.69 16.33
C THR A 300 -9.63 -9.47 17.49
N MET A 301 -8.41 -9.98 17.32
CA MET A 301 -7.74 -10.91 18.23
C MET A 301 -8.50 -12.22 18.49
N LEU A 302 -9.48 -12.54 17.63
CA LEU A 302 -10.23 -13.79 17.70
C LEU A 302 -9.46 -14.93 17.03
N ARG A 303 -9.59 -16.12 17.60
CA ARG A 303 -9.00 -17.36 17.08
C ARG A 303 -10.10 -18.25 16.51
N GLU A 304 -9.87 -18.74 15.31
CA GLU A 304 -10.75 -19.68 14.61
C GLU A 304 -10.01 -21.00 14.40
N ASP A 305 -10.72 -22.12 14.53
CA ASP A 305 -10.15 -23.44 14.28
C ASP A 305 -10.27 -23.78 12.79
N VAL A 306 -9.13 -24.06 12.15
CA VAL A 306 -9.05 -24.36 10.73
C VAL A 306 -8.31 -25.67 10.55
N HIS A 307 -8.86 -26.55 9.70
CA HIS A 307 -8.20 -27.79 9.32
C HIS A 307 -7.21 -27.55 8.17
N VAL A 308 -6.02 -28.17 8.24
CA VAL A 308 -4.93 -28.01 7.26
C VAL A 308 -5.36 -28.37 5.82
N ALA A 309 -6.30 -29.31 5.66
CA ALA A 309 -6.81 -29.68 4.35
C ALA A 309 -7.56 -28.53 3.65
N ASP A 310 -8.36 -27.77 4.42
CA ASP A 310 -9.25 -26.74 3.90
C ASP A 310 -8.59 -25.36 3.84
N PHE A 311 -7.40 -25.23 4.41
CA PHE A 311 -6.72 -23.96 4.60
C PHE A 311 -6.53 -23.16 3.30
N ASP A 312 -6.15 -23.80 2.19
CA ASP A 312 -5.91 -23.09 0.93
C ASP A 312 -7.19 -22.42 0.39
N SER A 313 -8.30 -23.15 0.46
CA SER A 313 -9.62 -22.67 0.03
C SER A 313 -10.09 -21.54 0.93
N TYR A 314 -9.95 -21.72 2.24
CA TYR A 314 -10.32 -20.71 3.22
C TYR A 314 -9.47 -19.44 3.09
N ALA A 315 -8.15 -19.59 2.94
CA ALA A 315 -7.21 -18.49 2.76
C ALA A 315 -7.52 -17.67 1.49
N SER A 316 -7.92 -18.33 0.40
CA SER A 316 -8.31 -17.65 -0.84
C SER A 316 -9.56 -16.78 -0.63
N LEU A 317 -10.57 -17.33 0.05
CA LEU A 317 -11.81 -16.61 0.36
C LEU A 317 -11.56 -15.37 1.23
N ILE A 318 -10.81 -15.51 2.33
CA ILE A 318 -10.58 -14.39 3.27
C ILE A 318 -9.62 -13.33 2.69
N CYS A 319 -8.74 -13.72 1.76
CA CYS A 319 -7.83 -12.80 1.07
C CYS A 319 -8.45 -12.16 -0.18
N GLY A 320 -9.66 -12.57 -0.58
CA GLY A 320 -10.38 -12.05 -1.75
C GLY A 320 -9.75 -12.44 -3.08
N LYS A 321 -9.27 -13.68 -3.19
CA LYS A 321 -8.69 -14.27 -4.40
C LYS A 321 -9.57 -15.31 -5.05
#